data_AF-A0A101XL88-F1
#
_entry.id   AF-A0A101XL88-F1
#
_cell.length_a   1.000
_cell.length_b   1.000
_cell.length_c   1.000
_cell.angle_alpha   90.00
_cell.angle_beta   90.00
_cell.angle_gamma   90.00
#
_symmetry.space_group_name_H-M   'P 1'
#
loop_
_entity.id
_entity.type
_entity.pdbx_description
1 polymer ?
#
loop_
_entity_poly.entity_id
_entity_poly.type
_entity_poly.pdbx_seq_one_letter_code
_entity_poly.pdbx_strand_id
1 'polypeptide(L)'
;MSLKVYMPPPHGGKLVDAVIRDKDKAVEMAAGAMAYDIKPTRSIVDGSPIRNVYREIMSIAYGFFSPLDRFMTRNEVESVLKERRLLDGWLFRSQ
;
A
#
# COMPACT_ATOMS: atom_id res chain seq x y z
N MET A 1 -36.09 2.06 -12.05
CA MET A 1 -34.97 2.94 -12.44
C MET A 1 -33.71 2.46 -11.74
N SER A 2 -32.71 1.99 -12.48
CA SER A 2 -31.40 1.62 -11.93
C SER A 2 -30.61 2.90 -11.65
N LEU A 3 -30.18 3.08 -10.40
CA LEU A 3 -29.21 4.12 -10.04
C LEU A 3 -27.89 3.78 -10.74
N LYS A 4 -27.54 4.55 -11.77
CA LYS A 4 -26.19 4.50 -12.35
C LYS A 4 -25.25 5.22 -11.39
N VAL A 5 -24.67 4.47 -10.46
CA VAL A 5 -23.57 4.97 -9.64
C VAL A 5 -22.33 5.05 -10.54
N TYR A 6 -21.91 6.27 -10.86
CA TYR A 6 -20.64 6.49 -11.54
C TYR A 6 -19.50 6.20 -10.55
N MET A 7 -18.71 5.16 -10.85
CA MET A 7 -17.47 4.90 -10.13
C MET A 7 -16.35 5.68 -10.82
N PRO A 8 -15.69 6.64 -10.15
CA PRO A 8 -14.54 7.31 -10.73
C PRO A 8 -13.43 6.30 -11.02
N PRO A 9 -12.60 6.55 -12.05
CA PRO A 9 -11.45 5.70 -12.32
C PRO A 9 -10.47 5.72 -11.13
N PRO A 10 -9.70 4.64 -10.94
CA PRO A 10 -8.66 4.60 -9.90
C PRO A 10 -7.64 5.72 -10.08
N HIS A 11 -7.11 6.22 -8.97
CA HIS A 11 -5.95 7.11 -9.00
C HIS A 11 -4.78 6.42 -9.69
N GLY A 12 -4.03 7.15 -10.51
CA GLY A 12 -2.97 6.55 -11.31
C GLY A 12 -3.43 5.79 -12.57
N GLY A 13 -4.74 5.70 -12.83
CA GLY A 13 -5.30 4.94 -13.95
C GLY A 13 -5.27 3.42 -13.78
N LYS A 14 -4.80 2.92 -12.63
CA LYS A 14 -4.66 1.49 -12.32
C LYS A 14 -5.10 1.25 -10.87
N LEU A 15 -5.99 0.29 -10.66
CA LEU A 15 -6.27 -0.26 -9.33
C LEU A 15 -5.29 -1.40 -9.06
N VAL A 16 -4.51 -1.28 -7.99
CA VAL A 16 -3.69 -2.39 -7.50
C VAL A 16 -4.59 -3.41 -6.78
N ASP A 17 -4.50 -4.68 -7.17
CA ASP A 17 -5.10 -5.80 -6.45
C ASP A 17 -4.04 -6.92 -6.36
N ALA A 18 -3.34 -6.95 -5.23
CA ALA A 18 -2.29 -7.93 -4.97
C ALA A 18 -2.78 -9.10 -4.11
N VAL A 19 -4.09 -9.18 -3.83
CA VAL A 19 -4.65 -10.20 -2.94
C VAL A 19 -4.89 -11.49 -3.73
N ILE A 20 -4.11 -12.53 -3.39
CA ILE A 20 -4.30 -13.87 -3.95
C ILE A 20 -5.50 -14.51 -3.25
N ARG A 21 -6.61 -14.69 -3.99
CA ARG A 21 -7.85 -15.28 -3.49
C ARG A 21 -7.95 -16.79 -3.71
N ASP A 22 -7.16 -17.30 -4.65
CA ASP A 22 -6.97 -18.74 -4.83
C ASP A 22 -6.11 -19.29 -3.69
N LYS A 23 -6.66 -20.22 -2.92
CA LYS A 23 -6.02 -20.73 -1.70
C LYS A 23 -4.79 -21.57 -2.03
N ASP A 24 -4.87 -22.42 -3.03
CA ASP A 24 -3.79 -23.36 -3.36
C ASP A 24 -2.59 -22.57 -3.88
N LYS A 25 -2.85 -21.58 -4.75
CA LYS A 25 -1.84 -20.65 -5.23
C LYS A 25 -1.22 -19.82 -4.09
N ALA A 26 -2.03 -19.37 -3.12
CA ALA A 26 -1.53 -18.61 -1.98
C ALA A 26 -0.59 -19.45 -1.11
N VAL A 27 -0.93 -20.73 -0.86
CA VAL A 27 -0.10 -21.67 -0.12
C VAL A 27 1.21 -21.94 -0.85
N GLU A 28 1.15 -22.19 -2.16
CA GLU A 28 2.35 -22.41 -2.99
C GLU A 28 3.29 -21.20 -2.94
N MET A 29 2.77 -19.99 -3.15
CA MET A 29 3.57 -18.76 -3.11
C MET A 29 4.13 -18.45 -1.71
N ALA A 30 3.44 -18.84 -0.65
CA ALA A 30 3.88 -18.63 0.72
C ALA A 30 4.96 -19.64 1.17
N ALA A 31 5.04 -20.83 0.56
CA ALA A 31 5.92 -21.91 1.01
C ALA A 31 7.43 -21.55 1.01
N GLY A 32 7.85 -20.58 0.19
CA GLY A 32 9.22 -20.05 0.15
C GLY A 32 9.37 -18.64 0.73
N ALA A 33 8.31 -18.04 1.26
CA ALA A 33 8.32 -16.67 1.74
C ALA A 33 8.94 -16.57 3.14
N MET A 34 9.74 -15.52 3.36
CA MET A 34 10.28 -15.24 4.69
C MET A 34 9.15 -14.74 5.61
N ALA A 35 9.01 -15.39 6.77
CA ALA A 35 8.10 -14.93 7.81
C ALA A 35 8.72 -13.75 8.56
N TYR A 36 8.00 -12.64 8.65
CA TYR A 36 8.39 -11.48 9.43
C TYR A 36 7.42 -11.27 10.58
N ASP A 37 7.95 -11.07 11.78
CA ASP A 37 7.17 -10.61 12.93
C ASP A 37 6.95 -9.10 12.80
N ILE A 38 5.76 -8.73 12.33
CA ILE A 38 5.41 -7.33 12.05
C ILE A 38 4.98 -6.65 13.35
N LYS A 39 5.90 -5.88 13.94
CA LYS A 39 5.62 -5.07 15.13
C LYS A 39 5.33 -3.62 14.75
N PRO A 40 4.36 -2.96 15.42
CA PRO A 40 4.18 -1.53 15.26
C PRO A 40 5.44 -0.81 15.76
N THR A 41 5.85 0.23 15.04
CA THR A 41 6.85 1.17 15.56
C THR A 41 6.20 1.94 16.69
N ARG A 42 6.81 1.90 17.88
CA ARG A 42 6.30 2.60 19.06
C ARG A 42 7.11 3.86 19.32
N SER A 43 6.42 4.88 19.82
CA SER A 43 7.02 6.10 20.33
C SER A 43 7.91 5.79 21.52
N ILE A 44 9.11 6.37 21.49
CA ILE A 44 10.05 6.28 22.61
C ILE A 44 9.61 7.10 23.83
N VAL A 45 8.66 8.02 23.65
CA VAL A 45 8.20 8.95 24.69
C VAL A 45 7.11 8.30 25.55
N ASP A 46 6.12 7.69 24.92
CA ASP A 46 4.89 7.22 25.57
C ASP A 46 4.47 5.80 25.15
N GLY A 47 5.24 5.14 24.29
CA GLY A 47 4.94 3.80 23.80
C GLY A 47 3.78 3.72 22.81
N SER A 48 3.19 4.85 22.43
CA SER A 48 2.08 4.89 21.47
C SER A 48 2.52 4.38 20.09
N PRO A 49 1.65 3.69 19.33
CA PRO A 49 2.00 3.22 18.01
C PRO A 49 2.12 4.40 17.03
N ILE A 50 3.33 4.65 16.53
CA ILE A 50 3.60 5.67 15.50
C ILE A 50 3.25 5.12 14.12
N ARG A 51 3.63 3.87 13.85
CA ARG A 51 3.47 3.24 12.52
C ARG A 51 2.94 1.84 12.65
N ASN A 52 1.94 1.51 11.83
CA ASN A 52 1.40 0.17 11.72
C ASN A 52 1.67 -0.40 10.33
N VAL A 53 2.79 -1.12 10.22
CA VAL A 53 3.28 -1.71 8.95
C VAL A 53 2.26 -2.66 8.34
N TYR A 54 1.54 -3.44 9.17
CA TYR A 54 0.48 -4.33 8.69
C TYR A 54 -0.63 -3.54 7.98
N ARG A 55 -1.05 -2.41 8.54
CA ARG A 55 -2.07 -1.55 7.91
C ARG A 55 -1.59 -1.03 6.56
N GLU A 56 -0.32 -0.64 6.45
CA GLU A 56 0.25 -0.18 5.18
C GLU A 56 0.32 -1.30 4.13
N ILE A 57 0.76 -2.50 4.51
CA ILE A 57 0.75 -3.68 3.61
C ILE A 57 -0.66 -3.93 3.08
N MET A 58 -1.67 -3.93 3.96
CA MET A 58 -3.05 -4.14 3.55
C MET A 58 -3.56 -3.01 2.65
N SER A 59 -3.26 -1.75 2.97
CA SER A 59 -3.63 -0.61 2.12
C SER A 59 -3.01 -0.68 0.72
N ILE A 60 -1.77 -1.16 0.59
CA ILE A 60 -1.12 -1.38 -0.71
C ILE A 60 -1.80 -2.54 -1.43
N ALA A 61 -1.94 -3.69 -0.76
CA ALA A 61 -2.42 -4.93 -1.38
C ALA A 61 -3.87 -4.82 -1.90
N TYR A 62 -4.73 -4.09 -1.18
CA TYR A 62 -6.12 -3.84 -1.58
C TYR A 62 -6.29 -2.58 -2.45
N GLY A 63 -5.20 -1.92 -2.85
CA GLY A 63 -5.24 -0.81 -3.80
C GLY A 63 -5.69 0.53 -3.24
N PHE A 64 -5.78 0.68 -1.91
CA PHE A 64 -6.11 1.97 -1.28
C PHE A 64 -5.07 3.06 -1.62
N PHE A 65 -3.80 2.67 -1.80
CA PHE A 65 -2.71 3.56 -2.20
C PHE A 65 -2.37 3.52 -3.69
N SER A 66 -3.25 2.97 -4.54
CA SER A 66 -3.02 2.95 -5.99
C SER A 66 -2.61 4.33 -6.52
N PRO A 67 -1.59 4.43 -7.40
CA PRO A 67 -0.96 3.32 -8.13
C PRO A 67 0.19 2.61 -7.38
N LEU A 68 0.50 2.99 -6.14
CA LEU A 68 1.57 2.38 -5.36
C LEU A 68 1.28 0.88 -5.10
N ASP A 69 2.23 0.02 -5.47
CA ASP A 69 2.10 -1.44 -5.39
C ASP A 69 3.09 -2.11 -4.44
N ARG A 70 3.96 -1.33 -3.79
CA ARG A 70 4.98 -1.80 -2.86
C ARG A 70 5.44 -0.67 -1.94
N PHE A 71 6.30 -0.99 -0.97
CA PHE A 71 6.97 0.04 -0.19
C PHE A 71 7.89 0.89 -1.06
N MET A 72 7.83 2.20 -0.85
CA MET A 72 8.70 3.14 -1.56
C MET A 72 10.17 2.91 -1.22
N THR A 73 10.98 2.98 -2.26
CA THR A 73 12.43 3.13 -2.17
C THR A 73 12.80 4.55 -1.71
N ARG A 74 14.06 4.78 -1.32
CA ARG A 74 14.50 6.08 -0.78
C ARG A 74 14.24 7.25 -1.74
N ASN A 75 14.57 7.09 -3.02
CA ASN A 75 14.34 8.11 -4.04
C ASN A 75 12.84 8.37 -4.29
N GLU A 76 11.99 7.35 -4.22
CA GLU A 76 10.53 7.53 -4.28
C GLU A 76 10.02 8.36 -3.10
N VAL A 77 10.49 8.05 -1.87
CA VAL A 77 10.16 8.85 -0.68
C VAL A 77 10.63 10.29 -0.83
N GLU A 78 11.86 10.52 -1.31
CA GLU A 78 12.39 11.87 -1.52
C GLU A 78 11.58 12.67 -2.56
N SER A 79 11.16 12.02 -3.66
CA SER A 79 10.26 12.62 -4.65
C SER A 79 8.92 13.01 -4.04
N VAL A 80 8.33 12.13 -3.21
CA VAL A 80 7.06 12.43 -2.52
C VAL A 80 7.22 13.58 -1.53
N LEU A 81 8.31 13.62 -0.76
CA LEU A 81 8.55 14.67 0.23
C LEU A 81 8.76 16.05 -0.43
N LYS A 82 9.48 16.11 -1.56
CA LYS A 82 9.81 17.36 -2.25
C LYS A 82 8.72 17.81 -3.21
N GLU A 83 8.17 16.88 -3.99
CA GLU A 83 7.31 17.17 -5.14
C GLU A 83 5.88 16.67 -4.96
N ARG A 84 5.60 15.90 -3.89
CA ARG A 84 4.31 15.24 -3.66
C ARG A 84 3.90 14.32 -4.80
N ARG A 85 4.89 13.68 -5.43
CA ARG A 85 4.70 12.80 -6.59
C ARG A 85 5.52 11.53 -6.47
N LEU A 86 4.94 10.44 -6.96
CA LEU A 86 5.67 9.22 -7.30
C LEU A 86 6.56 9.49 -8.53
N LEU A 87 7.49 8.57 -8.82
CA LEU A 87 8.42 8.72 -9.95
C LEU A 87 7.73 8.69 -11.32
N ASP A 88 6.54 8.12 -11.41
CA ASP A 88 5.68 8.16 -12.60
C ASP A 88 4.89 9.47 -12.73
N GLY A 89 5.11 10.42 -11.82
CA GLY A 89 4.49 11.73 -11.81
C GLY A 89 3.12 11.80 -11.14
N TRP A 90 2.53 10.68 -10.70
CA TRP A 90 1.23 10.71 -10.02
C TRP A 90 1.34 11.34 -8.63
N LEU A 91 0.34 12.15 -8.28
CA LEU A 91 0.28 12.79 -6.98
C LEU A 91 0.21 11.73 -5.87
N PHE A 92 1.06 11.86 -4.85
CA PHE A 92 1.00 11.02 -3.66
C PHE A 92 1.40 11.89 -2.48
N ARG A 93 0.57 11.93 -1.44
CA ARG A 93 0.81 12.76 -0.26
C ARG A 93 1.02 11.87 0.95
N SER A 94 2.07 12.14 1.72
CA SER A 94 2.17 11.65 3.08
C SER A 94 1.07 12.29 3.93
N GLN A 95 0.36 11.47 4.71
CA GLN A 95 -0.55 11.98 5.74
C GLN A 95 0.23 12.57 6.91
#